data_AF-A0AAV2CQS0-F1
#
_entry.id   AF-A0AAV2CQS0-F1
#
_cell.length_a   1.000
_cell.length_b   1.000
_cell.length_c   1.000
_cell.angle_alpha   90.00
_cell.angle_beta   90.00
_cell.angle_gamma   90.00
#
_symmetry.space_group_name_H-M   'P 1'
#
loop_
_entity.id
_entity.type
_entity.pdbx_description
1 polymer ?
#
loop_
_entity_poly.entity_id
_entity_poly.type
_entity_poly.pdbx_seq_one_letter_code
_entity_poly.pdbx_strand_id
1 'polypeptide(L)' 'MADEAKAKGNAVFSVGDYTTAIKHFSDAIALTPTNHVLYSNRSAAYASIQKYADAKKTVELKPDWSKGYSSPAPLISA' A
#
# COMPACT_ATOMS: atom_id res chain seq x y z
N MET A 1 -4.40 9.25 -21.71
CA MET A 1 -3.65 8.12 -22.35
C MET A 1 -3.26 7.10 -21.28
N ALA A 2 -3.06 5.83 -21.61
CA ALA A 2 -2.76 4.79 -20.60
C ALA A 2 -1.50 5.10 -19.75
N ASP A 3 -0.50 5.75 -20.34
CA ASP A 3 0.68 6.24 -19.62
C ASP A 3 0.39 7.29 -18.57
N GLU A 4 -0.63 8.13 -18.78
CA GLU A 4 -1.06 9.13 -17.80
C GLU A 4 -1.77 8.45 -16.61
N ALA A 5 -2.61 7.45 -16.87
CA ALA A 5 -3.27 6.67 -15.82
C ALA A 5 -2.24 5.86 -15.01
N LYS A 6 -1.21 5.32 -15.66
CA LYS A 6 -0.04 4.70 -15.01
C LYS A 6 0.71 5.69 -14.10
N ALA A 7 1.00 6.89 -14.60
CA ALA A 7 1.70 7.91 -13.82
C ALA A 7 0.87 8.37 -12.60
N LYS A 8 -0.44 8.57 -12.79
CA LYS A 8 -1.39 8.87 -11.70
C LYS A 8 -1.41 7.75 -10.67
N GLY A 9 -1.50 6.49 -11.11
CA GLY A 9 -1.43 5.31 -10.27
C GLY A 9 -0.15 5.25 -9.43
N ASN A 10 1.01 5.53 -10.02
CA ASN A 10 2.29 5.59 -9.30
C ASN A 10 2.37 6.75 -8.31
N ALA A 11 1.80 7.91 -8.64
CA ALA A 11 1.75 9.06 -7.75
C ALA A 11 0.92 8.75 -6.50
N VAL A 12 -0.28 8.17 -6.67
CA VAL A 12 -1.12 7.78 -5.54
C VAL A 12 -0.54 6.59 -4.74
N PHE A 13 0.16 5.67 -5.41
CA PHE A 13 0.91 4.60 -4.75
C PHE A 13 2.02 5.15 -3.83
N SER A 14 2.70 6.21 -4.26
CA SER A 14 3.79 6.83 -3.49
C SER A 14 3.32 7.60 -2.26
N VAL A 15 2.08 8.11 -2.26
CA VAL A 15 1.46 8.74 -1.08
C VAL A 15 0.79 7.72 -0.15
N GLY A 16 0.84 6.43 -0.48
CA GLY A 16 0.26 5.37 0.33
C GLY A 16 -1.23 5.09 0.07
N ASP A 17 -1.84 5.73 -0.93
CA ASP A 17 -3.21 5.42 -1.36
C ASP A 17 -3.20 4.33 -2.44
N TYR A 18 -2.98 3.11 -1.97
CA TYR A 18 -2.96 1.91 -2.81
C TYR A 18 -4.32 1.57 -3.41
N THR A 19 -5.40 1.92 -2.72
CA THR A 19 -6.79 1.73 -3.18
C THR A 19 -7.08 2.52 -4.45
N THR A 20 -6.73 3.81 -4.46
CA THR A 20 -6.86 4.66 -5.64
C THR A 20 -5.86 4.26 -6.73
N ALA A 21 -4.66 3.80 -6.34
CA ALA A 21 -3.66 3.27 -7.29
C ALA A 21 -4.22 2.12 -8.11
N ILE A 22 -4.90 1.16 -7.46
CA ILE A 22 -5.51 0.00 -8.12
C ILE A 22 -6.58 0.42 -9.12
N LYS A 23 -7.40 1.42 -8.81
CA LYS A 23 -8.38 1.98 -9.75
C LYS A 23 -7.69 2.52 -10.99
N HIS A 24 -6.70 3.40 -10.81
CA HIS A 24 -5.96 3.98 -11.94
C HIS A 24 -5.23 2.93 -12.79
N PHE A 25 -4.63 1.90 -12.17
CA PHE A 25 -4.03 0.80 -12.94
C PHE A 25 -5.09 -0.03 -13.66
N SER A 26 -6.27 -0.24 -13.08
CA SER A 26 -7.35 -0.99 -13.74
C SER A 26 -7.92 -0.22 -14.93
N ASP A 27 -8.07 1.10 -14.82
CA ASP A 27 -8.45 1.96 -15.94
C ASP A 27 -7.37 1.95 -17.04
N ALA A 28 -6.09 2.01 -16.66
CA ALA A 28 -4.97 1.90 -17.59
C ALA A 28 -4.93 0.55 -18.32
N ILE A 29 -5.27 -0.55 -17.62
CA ILE A 29 -5.35 -1.90 -18.18
C ILE A 29 -6.53 -2.00 -19.15
N ALA A 30 -7.67 -1.37 -18.84
CA ALA A 30 -8.82 -1.34 -19.75
C ALA A 30 -8.47 -0.64 -21.08
N LEU A 31 -7.59 0.36 -21.03
CA LEU A 31 -7.09 1.05 -22.23
C LEU A 31 -5.96 0.30 -22.94
N THR A 32 -5.10 -0.41 -22.19
CA THR A 32 -3.93 -1.13 -22.71
C THR A 32 -3.74 -2.48 -22.03
N PRO A 33 -4.56 -3.50 -22.37
CA PRO A 33 -4.51 -4.80 -21.71
C PRO A 33 -3.23 -5.60 -22.03
N THR A 34 -2.47 -5.16 -23.03
CA THR A 34 -1.20 -5.79 -23.45
C THR A 34 -0.01 -5.38 -22.57
N ASN A 35 -0.16 -4.37 -21.72
CA ASN A 35 0.94 -3.85 -20.91
C ASN A 35 1.06 -4.58 -19.57
N HIS A 36 1.96 -5.55 -19.49
CA HIS A 36 2.26 -6.34 -18.29
C HIS A 36 2.74 -5.48 -17.10
N VAL A 37 3.33 -4.29 -17.34
CA VAL A 37 3.78 -3.39 -16.27
C VAL A 37 2.61 -2.92 -15.39
N LEU A 38 1.44 -2.68 -15.99
CA LEU A 38 0.26 -2.23 -15.26
C LEU A 38 -0.27 -3.31 -14.30
N TYR A 39 -0.23 -4.57 -14.74
CA TYR A 39 -0.59 -5.71 -13.89
C TYR A 39 0.39 -5.87 -12.72
N SER A 40 1.69 -5.68 -12.98
CA SER A 40 2.73 -5.72 -11.93
C SER A 40 2.53 -4.63 -10.89
N ASN A 41 2.31 -3.38 -11.31
CA ASN A 41 2.06 -2.25 -10.40
C ASN A 41 0.76 -2.43 -9.61
N ARG A 42 -0.31 -2.94 -10.24
CA ARG A 42 -1.56 -3.25 -9.55
C ARG A 42 -1.37 -4.34 -8.50
N SER A 43 -0.58 -5.37 -8.79
CA SER A 43 -0.26 -6.45 -7.85
C SER A 43 0.53 -5.92 -6.64
N ALA A 44 1.51 -5.05 -6.87
CA ALA A 44 2.25 -4.38 -5.80
C ALA A 44 1.34 -3.54 -4.89
N ALA A 45 0.32 -2.88 -5.45
CA ALA A 45 -0.66 -2.11 -4.70
C ALA A 45 -1.53 -3.01 -3.80
N TYR A 46 -2.02 -4.14 -4.33
CA TYR A 46 -2.74 -5.13 -3.52
C TYR A 46 -1.89 -5.70 -2.38
N ALA A 47 -0.65 -6.05 -2.66
CA ALA A 47 0.28 -6.55 -1.65
C ALA A 47 0.53 -5.52 -0.55
N SER A 48 0.58 -4.23 -0.91
CA SER A 48 0.74 -3.14 0.05
C SER A 48 -0.50 -3.07 0.95
N ILE A 49 -1.72 -3.06 0.40
CA ILE A 49 -2.96 -3.03 1.20
C ILE A 49 -3.02 -4.18 2.21
N GLN A 50 -2.71 -5.40 1.79
CA GLN A 50 -2.71 -6.55 2.71
C GLN A 50 -1.68 -6.37 3.84
N LYS A 51 -0.48 -5.89 3.52
CA LYS A 51 0.53 -5.57 4.55
C LYS A 51 0.04 -4.53 5.55
N TYR A 52 -0.65 -3.48 5.10
CA TYR A 52 -1.24 -2.49 6.02
C TYR A 52 -2.37 -3.08 6.86
N ALA A 53 -3.21 -3.93 6.29
CA ALA A 53 -4.27 -4.62 7.03
C ALA A 53 -3.68 -5.56 8.10
N ASP A 54 -2.67 -6.34 7.76
CA ASP A 54 -1.97 -7.23 8.70
C ASP A 54 -1.21 -6.45 9.76
N ALA A 55 -0.52 -5.36 9.40
CA ALA A 55 0.15 -4.48 10.34
C ALA A 55 -0.84 -3.83 11.31
N LYS A 56 -1.97 -3.32 10.80
CA LYS A 56 -3.03 -2.76 11.63
C LYS A 56 -3.62 -3.82 12.56
N LYS A 57 -3.89 -5.02 12.04
CA LYS A 57 -4.43 -6.13 12.84
C LYS A 57 -3.46 -6.56 13.93
N THR A 58 -2.16 -6.54 13.64
CA THR A 58 -1.09 -6.84 14.59
C THR A 58 -1.09 -5.84 15.75
N VAL A 59 -1.21 -4.54 15.45
CA VAL A 59 -1.33 -3.48 16.45
C VAL A 59 -2.64 -3.59 17.25
N GLU A 60 -3.75 -3.98 16.62
CA GLU A 60 -5.02 -4.21 17.33
C GLU A 60 -4.97 -5.43 18.26
N LEU A 61 -4.33 -6.53 17.84
CA LEU A 61 -4.26 -7.77 18.61
C LEU A 61 -3.26 -7.67 19.77
N LYS A 62 -2.16 -6.95 19.57
CA LYS A 62 -1.14 -6.72 20.58
C LYS A 62 -0.59 -5.29 20.43
N PRO A 63 -1.27 -4.27 20.99
CA PRO A 63 -0.76 -2.89 20.97
C PRO A 63 0.57 -2.76 21.73
N ASP A 64 0.87 -3.71 22.62
CA ASP A 64 2.09 -3.81 23.42
C ASP A 64 3.19 -4.68 22.78
N TRP A 65 3.08 -5.07 21.50
CA TRP A 65 4.12 -5.90 20.86
C TRP A 65 5.36 -5.08 20.49
N SER A 66 6.15 -4.78 21.51
CA SER A 66 7.41 -4.02 21.48
C SER A 66 8.62 -4.73 20.84
N LYS A 67 8.41 -5.78 20.03
CA LYS A 67 9.48 -6.62 19.47
C LYS A 67 9.54 -6.58 17.94
N GLY A 68 9.33 -5.38 17.37
CA GLY A 68 9.51 -5.12 15.94
C GLY A 68 9.98 -3.70 15.60
N TYR A 69 9.81 -2.75 16.52
CA TYR A 69 10.56 -1.50 16.54
C TYR A 69 11.14 -1.37 17.94
N SER A 70 12.46 -1.35 18.04
CA SER A 70 13.19 -1.22 19.30
C SER A 70 12.56 -0.14 20.19
N SER A 71 12.03 -0.60 21.32
CA SER A 71 11.71 0.19 22.52
C SER A 71 10.50 1.14 22.44
N PRO A 72 9.33 0.75 22.96
CA PRO A 72 8.65 1.57 23.94
C PRO A 72 9.27 1.33 25.32
N ALA A 73 9.19 2.36 26.16
CA ALA A 73 9.39 2.37 27.61
C ALA A 73 10.79 2.80 28.12
N PRO A 74 10.85 3.57 29.24
CA PRO A 74 9.82 3.60 30.26
C PRO A 74 9.12 4.94 30.49
N LEU A 75 7.83 4.81 30.81
CA LEU A 75 7.13 5.58 31.83
C LEU A 75 8.12 6.09 32.89
N ILE A 76 8.43 7.39 32.88
CA ILE A 76 9.01 8.04 34.06
C ILE A 76 7.84 8.59 34.86
N SER A 77 7.62 7.89 35.97
CA SER A 77 6.82 8.25 37.12
C SER A 77 7.18 9.63 37.68
N ALA A 78 6.18 10.50 37.86
CA ALA A 78 6.02 11.45 38.99
C ALA A 78 4.68 12.18 38.84
#